data_AF-A0A178AN63-F1
#
_entry.id   AF-A0A178AN63-F1
#
_cell.length_a   1.000
_cell.length_b   1.000
_cell.length_c   1.000
_cell.angle_alpha   90.00
_cell.angle_beta   90.00
_cell.angle_gamma   90.00
#
_symmetry.space_group_name_H-M   'P 1'
#
loop_
_entity.id
_entity.type
_entity.pdbx_description
1 polymer ?
#
loop_
_entity_poly.entity_id
_entity_poly.type
_entity_poly.pdbx_seq_one_letter_code
_entity_poly.pdbx_strand_id
1 'polypeptide(L)'
;MDPTKSSQVYSQVVDAIKRKDLGEFHRVATEYPEWPVNDGCLGYAHDISTDSLETFKAFVEQFPQTQDWDCGHIGIPVGIAAIRGNVPLLKYLLEDLGHKANAGEAFFRPALYAVNGRADRAEVIKILKEHGATLEGEGTCYQKSQRLLTGKLCWHRGGEPEPPRCSWSANAVETPKEKYERIFNLFVETCICRDKR
;
A
#
# COMPACT_ATOMS: atom_id res chain seq x y z
N MET A 1 -25.58 -5.96 5.32
CA MET A 1 -24.95 -7.05 6.10
C MET A 1 -24.81 -6.62 7.55
N ASP A 2 -25.01 -7.52 8.52
CA ASP A 2 -24.74 -7.26 9.95
C ASP A 2 -23.23 -7.03 10.20
N PRO A 3 -22.81 -6.11 11.10
CA PRO A 3 -21.40 -5.82 11.34
C PRO A 3 -20.55 -7.02 11.79
N THR A 4 -21.12 -7.97 12.52
CA THR A 4 -20.42 -9.18 12.97
C THR A 4 -20.11 -10.07 11.77
N LYS A 5 -21.10 -10.28 10.91
CA LYS A 5 -20.92 -11.05 9.68
C LYS A 5 -19.93 -10.36 8.74
N SER A 6 -20.02 -9.05 8.58
CA SER A 6 -19.07 -8.27 7.77
C SER A 6 -17.63 -8.40 8.28
N SER A 7 -17.43 -8.41 9.60
CA SER A 7 -16.11 -8.62 10.20
C SER A 7 -15.58 -10.03 9.94
N GLN A 8 -16.44 -11.05 9.99
CA GLN A 8 -16.07 -12.43 9.68
C GLN A 8 -15.67 -12.62 8.21
N VAL A 9 -16.41 -12.03 7.28
CA VAL A 9 -16.09 -12.09 5.85
C VAL A 9 -14.78 -11.37 5.57
N TYR A 10 -14.59 -10.18 6.15
CA TYR A 10 -13.32 -9.45 6.07
C TYR A 10 -12.13 -10.30 6.53
N SER A 11 -12.22 -10.96 7.69
CA SER A 11 -11.15 -11.84 8.18
C SER A 11 -10.86 -13.00 7.22
N GLN A 12 -11.89 -13.64 6.65
CA GLN A 12 -11.71 -14.71 5.67
C GLN A 12 -11.00 -14.23 4.40
N VAL A 13 -11.39 -13.06 3.88
CA VAL A 13 -10.74 -12.45 2.71
C VAL A 13 -9.27 -12.15 3.00
N VAL A 14 -8.99 -11.51 4.14
CA VAL A 14 -7.62 -11.20 4.57
C VAL A 14 -6.78 -12.47 4.71
N ASP A 15 -7.33 -13.52 5.32
CA ASP A 15 -6.63 -14.78 5.51
C ASP A 15 -6.41 -15.55 4.21
N ALA A 16 -7.35 -15.48 3.26
CA ALA A 16 -7.19 -16.04 1.92
C ALA A 16 -6.05 -15.35 1.16
N ILE A 17 -6.04 -14.00 1.17
CA ILE A 17 -5.00 -13.18 0.51
C ILE A 17 -3.63 -13.44 1.12
N LYS A 18 -3.50 -13.47 2.46
CA LYS A 18 -2.25 -13.81 3.15
C LYS A 18 -1.70 -15.18 2.77
N ARG A 19 -2.59 -16.16 2.59
CA ARG A 19 -2.23 -17.53 2.17
C ARG A 19 -2.06 -17.67 0.65
N LYS A 20 -2.32 -16.61 -0.12
CA LYS A 20 -2.35 -16.61 -1.59
C LYS A 20 -3.34 -17.66 -2.15
N ASP A 21 -4.41 -17.92 -1.39
CA ASP A 21 -5.47 -18.86 -1.75
C ASP A 21 -6.55 -18.13 -2.54
N LEU A 22 -6.32 -18.02 -3.86
CA LEU A 22 -7.25 -17.31 -4.75
C LEU A 22 -8.60 -18.04 -4.87
N GLY A 23 -8.61 -19.36 -4.73
CA GLY A 23 -9.84 -20.15 -4.73
C GLY A 23 -10.75 -19.76 -3.57
N GLU A 24 -10.19 -19.71 -2.36
CA GLU A 24 -10.91 -19.25 -1.18
C GLU A 24 -11.32 -17.78 -1.28
N PHE A 25 -10.45 -16.91 -1.79
CA PHE A 25 -10.77 -15.49 -2.00
C PHE A 25 -12.01 -15.32 -2.90
N HIS A 26 -12.03 -15.96 -4.08
CA HIS A 26 -13.17 -15.87 -5.00
C HIS A 26 -14.42 -16.55 -4.43
N ARG A 27 -14.26 -17.68 -3.72
CA ARG A 27 -15.38 -18.36 -3.06
C ARG A 27 -16.07 -17.44 -2.05
N VAL A 28 -15.30 -16.80 -1.17
CA VAL A 28 -15.82 -15.87 -0.15
C VAL A 28 -16.46 -14.64 -0.80
N ALA A 29 -15.81 -14.03 -1.80
CA ALA A 29 -16.36 -12.87 -2.52
C ALA A 29 -17.67 -13.20 -3.26
N THR A 30 -17.80 -14.41 -3.79
CA THR A 30 -19.02 -14.87 -4.48
C THR A 30 -20.14 -15.26 -3.51
N GLU A 31 -19.80 -15.88 -2.37
CA GLU A 31 -20.76 -16.27 -1.35
C GLU A 31 -21.40 -15.07 -0.65
N TYR A 32 -20.66 -13.96 -0.53
CA TYR A 32 -21.09 -12.74 0.16
C TYR A 32 -21.05 -11.51 -0.78
N PRO A 33 -21.93 -11.44 -1.80
CA PRO A 33 -21.91 -10.35 -2.79
C PRO A 33 -22.27 -8.98 -2.19
N GLU A 34 -22.86 -8.92 -1.01
CA GLU A 34 -23.12 -7.70 -0.26
C GLU A 34 -21.90 -7.17 0.51
N TRP A 35 -20.80 -7.92 0.52
CA TRP A 35 -19.50 -7.48 1.02
C TRP A 35 -18.63 -7.03 -0.17
N PRO A 36 -17.90 -5.90 -0.05
CA PRO A 36 -17.73 -5.06 1.13
C PRO A 36 -18.91 -4.13 1.38
N VAL A 37 -19.21 -3.86 2.66
CA VAL A 37 -20.25 -2.91 3.07
C VAL A 37 -19.89 -1.44 2.78
N ASN A 38 -18.59 -1.16 2.64
CA ASN A 38 -18.03 0.09 2.15
C ASN A 38 -16.55 -0.12 1.75
N ASP A 39 -16.02 0.78 0.93
CA ASP A 39 -14.64 0.74 0.43
C ASP A 39 -13.57 0.69 1.55
N GLY A 40 -13.87 1.23 2.73
CA GLY A 40 -12.96 1.20 3.88
C GLY A 40 -12.63 -0.21 4.37
N CYS A 41 -13.44 -1.22 4.05
CA CYS A 41 -13.16 -2.63 4.35
C CYS A 41 -12.10 -3.24 3.43
N LEU A 42 -11.80 -2.62 2.29
CA LEU A 42 -10.88 -3.16 1.30
C LEU A 42 -9.43 -2.73 1.55
N GLY A 43 -9.20 -1.63 2.27
CA GLY A 43 -7.87 -1.00 2.39
C GLY A 43 -6.78 -1.97 2.84
N TYR A 44 -6.94 -2.62 4.01
CA TYR A 44 -5.91 -3.55 4.48
C TYR A 44 -5.72 -4.77 3.56
N ALA A 45 -6.81 -5.33 3.02
CA ALA A 45 -6.77 -6.46 2.10
C ALA A 45 -6.06 -6.11 0.78
N HIS A 46 -6.27 -4.89 0.28
CA HIS A 46 -5.55 -4.31 -0.84
C HIS A 46 -4.04 -4.23 -0.53
N ASP A 47 -3.65 -3.67 0.62
CA ASP A 47 -2.25 -3.50 1.00
C ASP A 47 -1.48 -4.82 1.03
N ILE A 48 -2.09 -5.87 1.57
CA ILE A 48 -1.48 -7.20 1.61
C ILE A 48 -1.52 -7.91 0.26
N SER A 49 -2.47 -7.59 -0.63
CA SER A 49 -2.56 -8.18 -1.97
C SER A 49 -1.36 -7.83 -2.85
N THR A 50 -0.72 -6.68 -2.62
CA THR A 50 0.51 -6.24 -3.31
C THR A 50 1.74 -7.13 -3.01
N ASP A 51 1.60 -8.18 -2.21
CA ASP A 51 2.69 -9.14 -1.93
C ASP A 51 3.01 -10.04 -3.13
N SER A 52 2.04 -10.30 -4.00
CA SER A 52 2.25 -11.03 -5.25
C SER A 52 1.45 -10.43 -6.40
N LEU A 53 1.93 -10.64 -7.63
CA LEU A 53 1.26 -10.16 -8.83
C LEU A 53 -0.13 -10.80 -8.96
N GLU A 54 -0.24 -12.10 -8.72
CA GLU A 54 -1.45 -12.89 -8.92
C GLU A 54 -2.53 -12.47 -7.93
N THR A 55 -2.15 -12.23 -6.67
CA THR A 55 -3.10 -11.81 -5.64
C THR A 55 -3.55 -10.38 -5.86
N PHE A 56 -2.64 -9.48 -6.25
CA PHE A 56 -3.02 -8.12 -6.63
C PHE A 56 -3.96 -8.11 -7.84
N LYS A 57 -3.67 -8.90 -8.88
CA LYS A 57 -4.55 -9.06 -10.06
C LYS A 57 -5.93 -9.57 -9.67
N ALA A 58 -6.00 -10.66 -8.91
CA ALA A 58 -7.28 -11.21 -8.46
C ALA A 58 -8.07 -10.21 -7.61
N PHE A 59 -7.38 -9.46 -6.74
CA PHE A 59 -8.01 -8.45 -5.89
C PHE A 59 -8.57 -7.29 -6.72
N VAL A 60 -7.78 -6.74 -7.65
CA VAL A 60 -8.22 -5.66 -8.55
C VAL A 60 -9.28 -6.13 -9.54
N GLU A 61 -9.25 -7.37 -9.99
CA GLU A 61 -10.33 -7.93 -10.83
C GLU A 61 -11.66 -7.95 -10.07
N GLN A 62 -11.64 -8.34 -8.80
CA GLN A 62 -12.81 -8.36 -7.95
C GLN A 62 -13.25 -6.95 -7.50
N PHE A 63 -12.28 -6.05 -7.30
CA PHE A 63 -12.48 -4.68 -6.83
C PHE A 63 -11.71 -3.66 -7.70
N PRO A 64 -12.17 -3.39 -8.94
CA PRO A 64 -11.41 -2.56 -9.89
C PRO A 64 -11.14 -1.14 -9.41
N GLN A 65 -11.97 -0.62 -8.50
CA GLN A 65 -11.81 0.71 -7.94
C GLN A 65 -10.54 0.86 -7.09
N THR A 66 -9.86 -0.22 -6.72
CA THR A 66 -8.69 -0.18 -5.83
C THR A 66 -7.36 -0.12 -6.57
N GLN A 67 -7.34 -0.22 -7.90
CA GLN A 67 -6.10 -0.36 -8.69
C GLN A 67 -5.05 0.74 -8.45
N ASP A 68 -5.50 1.95 -8.10
CA ASP A 68 -4.71 3.16 -7.93
C ASP A 68 -4.72 3.68 -6.48
N TRP A 69 -5.27 2.91 -5.54
CA TRP A 69 -5.37 3.34 -4.15
C TRP A 69 -4.00 3.55 -3.51
N ASP A 70 -3.90 4.64 -2.76
CA ASP A 70 -2.83 4.85 -1.79
C ASP A 70 -3.09 3.96 -0.56
N CYS A 71 -2.17 3.05 -0.27
CA CYS A 71 -2.18 2.14 0.89
C CYS A 71 -1.85 2.87 2.21
N GLY A 72 -2.19 4.16 2.31
CA GLY A 72 -2.01 5.01 3.47
C GLY A 72 -0.58 5.05 3.99
N HIS A 73 -0.30 4.34 5.08
CA HIS A 73 1.00 4.39 5.74
C HIS A 73 2.13 3.71 4.95
N ILE A 74 1.80 2.82 4.01
CA ILE A 74 2.80 2.09 3.23
C ILE A 74 3.13 2.83 1.93
N GLY A 75 2.14 3.43 1.26
CA GLY A 75 2.28 4.23 0.04
C GLY A 75 1.52 3.65 -1.16
N ILE A 76 1.86 4.10 -2.37
CA ILE A 76 1.21 3.68 -3.63
C ILE A 76 1.76 2.31 -4.08
N PRO A 77 0.97 1.45 -4.75
CA PRO A 77 1.39 0.12 -5.20
C PRO A 77 2.76 0.05 -5.87
N VAL A 78 3.13 1.05 -6.69
CA VAL A 78 4.44 1.14 -7.34
C VAL A 78 5.58 1.19 -6.31
N GLY A 79 5.44 2.03 -5.27
CA GLY A 79 6.42 2.11 -4.20
C GLY A 79 6.48 0.84 -3.36
N ILE A 80 5.34 0.22 -3.09
CA ILE A 80 5.28 -1.05 -2.34
C ILE A 80 5.98 -2.17 -3.11
N ALA A 81 5.67 -2.32 -4.41
CA ALA A 81 6.32 -3.29 -5.27
C ALA A 81 7.84 -3.06 -5.32
N ALA A 82 8.27 -1.79 -5.37
CA ALA A 82 9.69 -1.43 -5.37
C ALA A 82 10.40 -1.83 -4.06
N ILE A 83 9.88 -1.47 -2.88
CA ILE A 83 10.52 -1.79 -1.60
C ILE A 83 10.57 -3.31 -1.34
N ARG A 84 9.56 -4.05 -1.81
CA ARG A 84 9.49 -5.52 -1.74
C ARG A 84 10.34 -6.19 -2.81
N GLY A 85 10.72 -5.45 -3.85
CA GLY A 85 11.40 -5.96 -5.03
C GLY A 85 10.58 -6.97 -5.81
N ASN A 86 9.26 -6.81 -5.79
CA ASN A 86 8.34 -7.58 -6.59
C ASN A 86 8.37 -7.04 -8.03
N VAL A 87 9.35 -7.49 -8.81
CA VAL A 87 9.54 -7.10 -10.20
C VAL A 87 8.31 -7.41 -11.07
N PRO A 88 7.68 -8.60 -10.98
CA PRO A 88 6.47 -8.88 -11.76
C PRO A 88 5.33 -7.90 -11.49
N LEU A 89 5.06 -7.58 -10.22
CA LEU A 89 4.05 -6.58 -9.87
C LEU A 89 4.44 -5.18 -10.34
N LEU A 90 5.71 -4.80 -10.17
CA LEU A 90 6.18 -3.48 -10.60
C LEU A 90 5.98 -3.27 -12.11
N LYS A 91 6.35 -4.26 -12.93
CA LYS A 91 6.13 -4.20 -14.38
C LYS A 91 4.65 -4.12 -14.71
N TYR A 92 3.83 -4.97 -14.10
CA TYR A 92 2.38 -4.92 -14.30
C TYR A 92 1.78 -3.54 -14.00
N LEU A 93 2.15 -2.92 -12.89
CA LEU A 93 1.67 -1.59 -12.50
C LEU A 93 2.08 -0.52 -13.53
N LEU A 94 3.33 -0.54 -13.99
CA LEU A 94 3.87 0.51 -14.86
C LEU A 94 3.51 0.33 -16.34
N GLU A 95 3.55 -0.91 -16.82
CA GLU A 95 3.42 -1.26 -18.24
C GLU A 95 1.97 -1.56 -18.60
N ASP A 96 1.24 -2.32 -17.78
CA ASP A 96 -0.11 -2.78 -18.10
C ASP A 96 -1.18 -1.84 -17.53
N LEU A 97 -1.02 -1.33 -16.31
CA LEU A 97 -1.97 -0.38 -15.69
C LEU A 97 -1.64 1.09 -15.97
N GLY A 98 -0.43 1.38 -16.45
CA GLY A 98 -0.01 2.74 -16.81
C GLY A 98 0.27 3.65 -15.61
N HIS A 99 0.56 3.10 -14.43
CA HIS A 99 0.95 3.89 -13.27
C HIS A 99 2.24 4.65 -13.56
N LYS A 100 2.34 5.88 -13.05
CA LYS A 100 3.55 6.68 -13.24
C LYS A 100 4.60 6.28 -12.20
N ALA A 101 5.78 5.88 -12.66
CA ALA A 101 6.87 5.49 -11.77
C ALA A 101 7.31 6.64 -10.84
N ASN A 102 7.27 7.88 -11.34
CA ASN A 102 7.69 9.06 -10.60
C ASN A 102 6.62 9.53 -9.57
N ALA A 103 5.36 9.08 -9.70
CA ALA A 103 4.32 9.24 -8.68
C ALA A 103 4.37 8.14 -7.60
N GLY A 104 5.09 7.04 -7.85
CA GLY A 104 5.19 5.93 -6.91
C GLY A 104 5.88 6.37 -5.61
N GLU A 105 5.25 6.05 -4.48
CA GLU A 105 5.79 6.36 -3.15
C GLU A 105 5.71 5.18 -2.19
N ALA A 106 6.69 5.10 -1.30
CA ALA A 106 6.68 4.20 -0.17
C ALA A 106 7.15 4.95 1.09
N PHE A 107 6.41 4.82 2.19
CA PHE A 107 6.70 5.51 3.45
C PHE A 107 6.95 7.02 3.27
N PHE A 108 6.10 7.68 2.48
CA PHE A 108 6.18 9.12 2.17
C PHE A 108 7.46 9.54 1.44
N ARG A 109 8.08 8.62 0.69
CA ARG A 109 9.28 8.86 -0.12
C ARG A 109 9.07 8.35 -1.54
N PRO A 110 9.63 9.03 -2.56
CA PRO A 110 9.63 8.51 -3.93
C PRO A 110 10.19 7.08 -3.98
N ALA A 111 9.57 6.22 -4.79
CA ALA A 111 9.91 4.81 -4.90
C ALA A 111 11.40 4.60 -5.17
N LEU A 112 11.99 5.38 -6.09
CA LEU A 112 13.41 5.29 -6.42
C LEU A 112 14.30 5.65 -5.23
N TYR A 113 13.95 6.70 -4.47
CA TYR A 113 14.68 7.06 -3.26
C TYR A 113 14.69 5.92 -2.24
N ALA A 114 13.54 5.26 -2.03
CA ALA A 114 13.38 4.20 -1.04
C ALA A 114 14.25 2.95 -1.33
N VAL A 115 14.62 2.73 -2.59
CA VAL A 115 15.43 1.57 -3.00
C VAL A 115 16.85 1.94 -3.43
N ASN A 116 17.18 3.22 -3.57
CA ASN A 116 18.47 3.65 -4.09
C ASN A 116 19.64 3.12 -3.24
N GLY A 117 20.70 2.64 -3.89
CA GLY A 117 21.88 2.08 -3.24
C GLY A 117 21.70 0.66 -2.68
N ARG A 118 20.52 0.05 -2.82
CA ARG A 118 20.29 -1.35 -2.45
C ARG A 118 20.68 -2.29 -3.59
N ALA A 119 21.73 -3.09 -3.39
CA ALA A 119 22.21 -4.04 -4.39
C ALA A 119 21.16 -5.10 -4.74
N ASP A 120 20.37 -5.55 -3.77
CA ASP A 120 19.25 -6.50 -3.94
C ASP A 120 18.04 -5.90 -4.68
N ARG A 121 18.10 -4.61 -5.05
CA ARG A 121 17.06 -3.88 -5.79
C ARG A 121 17.57 -3.34 -7.13
N ALA A 122 18.68 -3.84 -7.65
CA ALA A 122 19.26 -3.34 -8.90
C ALA A 122 18.27 -3.38 -10.10
N GLU A 123 17.51 -4.47 -10.26
CA GLU A 123 16.52 -4.58 -11.33
C GLU A 123 15.34 -3.60 -11.14
N VAL A 124 14.84 -3.46 -9.91
CA VAL A 124 13.80 -2.47 -9.56
C VAL A 124 14.26 -1.05 -9.87
N ILE A 125 15.48 -0.69 -9.45
CA ILE A 125 16.08 0.62 -9.70
C ILE A 125 16.16 0.89 -11.20
N LYS A 126 16.56 -0.12 -11.98
CA LYS A 126 16.62 -0.02 -13.45
C LYS A 126 15.23 0.25 -14.03
N ILE A 127 14.23 -0.56 -13.68
CA ILE A 127 12.85 -0.41 -14.17
C ILE A 127 12.27 0.97 -13.83
N LEU A 128 12.42 1.41 -12.57
CA LEU A 128 11.94 2.72 -12.13
C LEU A 128 12.58 3.86 -12.94
N LYS A 129 13.90 3.81 -13.18
CA LYS A 129 14.60 4.81 -13.99
C LYS A 129 14.18 4.79 -15.46
N GLU A 130 14.00 3.60 -16.03
CA GLU A 130 13.50 3.43 -17.41
C GLU A 130 12.11 4.04 -17.59
N HIS A 131 11.30 4.04 -16.53
CA HIS A 131 9.97 4.64 -16.49
C HIS A 131 9.95 6.07 -15.94
N GLY A 132 11.11 6.75 -15.91
CA GLY A 132 11.22 8.18 -15.60
C GLY A 132 11.16 8.54 -14.11
N ALA A 133 11.30 7.58 -13.20
CA ALA A 133 11.40 7.89 -11.77
C ALA A 133 12.70 8.66 -11.45
N THR A 134 12.57 9.67 -10.59
CA THR A 134 13.65 10.50 -10.07
C THR A 134 13.79 10.29 -8.56
N LEU A 135 14.86 10.80 -7.94
CA LEU A 135 15.01 10.73 -6.48
C LEU A 135 14.04 11.70 -5.78
N GLU A 136 13.56 12.70 -6.52
CA GLU A 136 12.67 13.77 -6.08
C GLU A 136 11.18 13.40 -6.20
N GLY A 137 10.81 12.50 -7.11
CA GLY A 137 9.41 12.13 -7.39
C GLY A 137 8.65 13.18 -8.25
N GLU A 138 7.34 13.00 -8.41
CA GLU A 138 6.45 13.95 -9.11
C GLU A 138 6.04 15.16 -8.27
N GLY A 139 6.32 15.13 -6.97
CA GLY A 139 5.98 16.20 -6.05
C GLY A 139 6.69 15.99 -4.73
N THR A 140 7.17 17.09 -4.17
CA THR A 140 7.77 17.18 -2.85
C THR A 140 7.03 16.31 -1.84
N CYS A 141 7.77 15.40 -1.22
CA CYS A 141 7.35 14.50 -0.15
C CYS A 141 6.54 15.23 0.94
N TYR A 142 5.21 15.15 0.86
CA TYR A 142 4.31 15.58 1.94
C TYR A 142 3.41 14.46 2.40
N GLN A 143 3.52 14.17 3.68
CA GLN A 143 2.40 13.67 4.47
C GLN A 143 1.19 14.59 4.23
N LYS A 144 0.08 14.08 3.69
CA LYS A 144 -1.24 14.70 3.94
C LYS A 144 -1.55 14.59 5.43
N SER A 145 -1.01 15.46 6.27
CA SER A 145 -1.47 15.59 7.65
C SER A 145 -2.56 16.66 7.74
N GLN A 146 -3.59 16.33 8.50
CA GLN A 146 -4.94 16.91 8.49
C GLN A 146 -5.02 18.34 9.05
N ARG A 147 -6.16 19.01 8.81
CA ARG A 147 -6.53 20.29 9.43
C ARG A 147 -6.84 20.08 10.93
N LEU A 148 -6.17 20.81 11.83
CA LEU A 148 -6.49 20.79 13.26
C LEU A 148 -7.77 21.60 13.56
N LEU A 149 -8.53 21.19 14.58
CA LEU A 149 -9.72 21.90 15.12
C LEU A 149 -9.42 23.33 15.60
N THR A 150 -8.15 23.71 15.74
CA THR A 150 -7.68 25.01 16.26
C THR A 150 -7.51 26.08 15.18
N GLY A 151 -7.75 25.76 13.91
CA GLY A 151 -7.59 26.69 12.79
C GLY A 151 -6.14 26.99 12.38
N LYS A 152 -5.13 26.34 13.00
CA LYS A 152 -3.72 26.45 12.59
C LYS A 152 -3.31 25.29 11.67
N LEU A 153 -2.63 25.63 10.57
CA LEU A 153 -1.97 24.71 9.65
C LEU A 153 -0.53 24.45 10.12
N CYS A 154 -0.08 23.19 10.07
CA CYS A 154 1.34 22.85 10.13
C CYS A 154 1.79 22.46 8.71
N TRP A 155 2.74 23.20 8.15
CA TRP A 155 3.28 22.97 6.81
C TRP A 155 4.51 22.08 6.89
N HIS A 156 4.75 21.30 5.85
CA HIS A 156 5.84 21.62 4.92
C HIS A 156 5.29 21.57 3.46
N ARG A 157 5.95 22.22 2.49
CA ARG A 157 5.38 22.96 1.31
C ARG A 157 4.91 22.21 0.03
N GLY A 158 3.62 21.92 -0.09
CA GLY A 158 2.83 22.08 -1.35
C GLY A 158 2.48 20.81 -2.12
N GLY A 159 1.22 20.43 -2.35
CA GLY A 159 -0.11 21.00 -2.12
C GLY A 159 -1.13 20.07 -2.80
N GLU A 160 -2.43 20.38 -2.81
CA GLU A 160 -3.40 19.70 -1.95
C GLU A 160 -3.85 18.35 -2.56
N PRO A 161 -4.08 17.33 -1.73
CA PRO A 161 -4.89 16.23 -2.23
C PRO A 161 -6.01 15.84 -1.25
N GLU A 162 -7.19 15.55 -1.82
CA GLU A 162 -8.47 15.29 -1.15
C GLU A 162 -8.37 14.25 -0.01
N PRO A 163 -9.24 14.33 1.03
CA PRO A 163 -9.17 13.45 2.18
C PRO A 163 -9.43 11.98 1.78
N PRO A 164 -8.63 11.01 2.25
CA PRO A 164 -8.96 9.61 2.10
C PRO A 164 -10.20 9.26 2.92
N ARG A 165 -11.15 8.57 2.29
CA ARG A 165 -12.33 7.97 2.94
C ARG A 165 -11.94 6.64 3.59
N CYS A 166 -11.24 6.65 4.73
CA CYS A 166 -11.17 5.44 5.57
C CYS A 166 -11.00 5.76 7.07
N SER A 167 -11.60 4.91 7.90
CA SER A 167 -12.04 5.19 9.28
C SER A 167 -11.11 4.74 10.41
N TRP A 168 -9.79 4.65 10.20
CA TRP A 168 -8.94 3.77 11.02
C TRP A 168 -7.84 4.40 11.91
N SER A 169 -7.90 5.68 12.31
CA SER A 169 -6.81 6.19 13.19
C SER A 169 -7.19 7.22 14.28
N ALA A 170 -8.18 6.89 15.10
CA ALA A 170 -8.28 7.51 16.42
C ALA A 170 -7.32 6.81 17.40
N ASN A 171 -6.41 7.61 18.00
CA ASN A 171 -5.58 7.35 19.19
C ASN A 171 -4.17 6.79 18.96
N ALA A 172 -3.15 7.66 19.04
CA ALA A 172 -1.87 7.38 19.73
C ALA A 172 -1.04 8.66 19.93
N VAL A 173 -0.55 8.86 21.15
CA VAL A 173 0.35 9.94 21.62
C VAL A 173 1.81 9.43 21.53
N GLU A 174 2.29 9.17 20.32
CA GLU A 174 3.70 8.81 20.08
C GLU A 174 4.34 9.87 19.19
N THR A 175 5.63 10.17 19.37
CA THR A 175 6.31 11.05 18.42
C THR A 175 6.45 10.34 17.06
N PRO A 176 6.43 11.06 15.93
CA PRO A 176 6.53 10.46 14.61
C PRO A 176 7.78 9.58 14.41
N LYS A 177 8.88 9.91 15.08
CA LYS A 177 10.13 9.16 15.02
C LYS A 177 10.05 7.83 15.78
N GLU A 178 9.50 7.84 16.99
CA GLU A 178 9.35 6.64 17.82
C GLU A 178 8.33 5.67 17.22
N LYS A 179 7.24 6.20 16.65
CA LYS A 179 6.26 5.41 15.91
C LYS A 179 6.87 4.81 14.63
N TYR A 180 7.70 5.58 13.92
CA TYR A 180 8.40 5.12 12.72
C TYR A 180 9.43 4.03 13.02
N GLU A 181 10.30 4.21 14.02
CA GLU A 181 11.30 3.21 14.39
C GLU A 181 10.61 1.91 14.87
N ARG A 182 9.49 2.03 15.59
CA ARG A 182 8.68 0.88 15.99
C ARG A 182 8.05 0.15 14.80
N ILE A 183 7.38 0.87 13.89
CA ILE A 183 6.72 0.26 12.72
C ILE A 183 7.74 -0.31 11.73
N PHE A 184 8.83 0.42 11.47
CA PHE A 184 9.94 -0.03 10.64
C PHE A 184 10.58 -1.29 11.21
N ASN A 185 10.87 -1.33 12.52
CA ASN A 185 11.43 -2.52 13.16
C ASN A 185 10.45 -3.70 13.16
N LEU A 186 9.16 -3.47 13.44
CA LEU A 186 8.13 -4.51 13.34
C LEU A 186 8.03 -5.08 11.92
N PHE A 187 8.15 -4.24 10.89
CA PHE A 187 8.13 -4.66 9.49
C PHE A 187 9.43 -5.39 9.07
N VAL A 188 10.59 -4.91 9.53
CA VAL A 188 11.89 -5.59 9.34
C VAL A 188 11.89 -6.97 10.00
N GLU A 189 11.35 -7.10 11.21
CA GLU A 189 11.27 -8.37 11.95
C GLU A 189 10.24 -9.36 11.38
N THR A 190 9.20 -8.88 10.69
CA THR A 190 8.11 -9.72 10.17
C THR A 190 8.17 -9.99 8.66
N CYS A 191 8.84 -9.15 7.87
CA CYS A 191 8.88 -9.27 6.40
C CYS A 191 10.28 -9.48 5.79
N ILE A 192 11.38 -9.31 6.55
CA ILE A 192 12.69 -9.78 6.10
C ILE A 192 12.87 -11.20 6.63
N CYS A 193 12.95 -12.16 5.72
CA CYS A 193 13.14 -13.59 5.99
C CYS A 193 13.86 -13.88 7.31
N ARG A 194 13.20 -14.64 8.20
CA ARG A 194 13.87 -15.62 9.04
C ARG A 194 14.60 -16.57 8.11
N ASP A 195 15.81 -16.21 7.75
CA ASP A 195 16.74 -17.10 7.10
C ASP A 195 18.12 -16.91 7.74
N LYS A 196 18.21 -17.32 9.00
CA LYS A 196 19.45 -17.75 9.65
C LYS A 196 19.12 -18.81 10.71
N ARG A 197 19.27 -20.07 10.26
CA ARG A 197 19.54 -21.32 11.02
C ARG A 197 18.63 -21.70 12.19
#